data_AF-X6ELB9-F1
#
_entry.id   AF-X6ELB9-F1
#
_cell.length_a   1.000
_cell.length_b   1.000
_cell.length_c   1.000
_cell.angle_alpha   90.00
_cell.angle_beta   90.00
_cell.angle_gamma   90.00
#
_symmetry.space_group_name_H-M   'P 1'
#
loop_
_entity.id
_entity.type
_entity.pdbx_description
1 polymer ?
#
loop_
_entity_poly.entity_id
_entity_poly.type
_entity_poly.pdbx_seq_one_letter_code
_entity_poly.pdbx_strand_id
1 'polypeptide(L)' 'MKRPATQWVKPGIIGRVKHLRGEEDLRHASLQDFREE' A
#
# COMPACT_ATOMS: atom_id res chain seq x y z
N MET A 1 -15.66 21.66 -3.66
CA MET A 1 -16.19 20.28 -3.71
C MET A 1 -15.33 19.40 -2.81
N LYS A 2 -15.87 18.82 -1.72
CA LYS A 2 -15.08 17.93 -0.84
C LYS A 2 -14.82 16.61 -1.57
N ARG A 3 -13.55 16.29 -1.83
CA ARG A 3 -13.16 14.94 -2.28
C ARG A 3 -13.12 14.03 -1.05
N PRO A 4 -13.62 12.79 -1.12
CA PRO A 4 -13.45 11.83 -0.04
C PRO A 4 -11.96 11.57 0.18
N ALA A 5 -11.54 11.50 1.46
CA ALA A 5 -10.15 11.29 1.82
C ALA A 5 -9.61 9.90 1.42
N THR A 6 -10.50 8.95 1.12
CA THR A 6 -10.17 7.57 0.77
C THR A 6 -11.26 7.01 -0.15
N GLN A 7 -10.86 6.18 -1.11
CA GLN A 7 -11.75 5.44 -2.00
C GLN A 7 -11.42 3.95 -1.92
N TRP A 8 -12.45 3.12 -1.74
CA TRP A 8 -12.32 1.67 -1.85
C TRP A 8 -12.26 1.27 -3.32
N VAL A 9 -11.28 0.43 -3.67
CA VAL A 9 -11.09 -0.12 -5.01
C VAL A 9 -11.22 -1.64 -4.98
N LYS A 10 -11.51 -2.25 -6.14
CA LYS A 10 -11.48 -3.70 -6.26
C LYS A 10 -10.04 -4.20 -6.04
N PRO A 11 -9.83 -5.31 -5.30
CA PRO A 11 -8.51 -5.95 -5.20
C PRO A 11 -7.96 -6.31 -6.60
N GLY A 12 -6.65 -6.16 -6.80
CA GLY A 12 -5.99 -6.46 -8.08
C GLY A 12 -4.66 -5.73 -8.29
N ILE A 13 -4.37 -4.70 -7.50
CA ILE A 13 -3.09 -3.98 -7.54
C ILE A 13 -2.14 -4.60 -6.51
N ILE A 14 -0.96 -5.04 -6.95
CA ILE A 14 0.09 -5.57 -6.07
C ILE A 14 1.23 -4.55 -5.99
N GLY A 15 1.58 -4.13 -4.78
CA GLY A 15 2.68 -3.21 -4.53
C GLY A 15 3.79 -3.87 -3.71
N ARG A 16 5.05 -3.56 -4.05
CA ARG A 16 6.22 -3.90 -3.22
C ARG A 16 6.46 -2.76 -2.23
N VAL A 17 6.59 -3.10 -0.95
CA VAL A 17 6.80 -2.13 0.13
C VAL A 17 8.07 -2.47 0.93
N LYS A 18 8.78 -1.43 1.38
CA LYS A 18 9.83 -1.55 2.40
C LYS A 18 9.21 -1.31 3.77
N HIS A 19 9.52 -2.14 4.76
CA HIS A 19 9.04 -1.99 6.14
C HIS A 19 10.06 -2.53 7.16
N LEU A 20 9.80 -2.31 8.46
CA LEU A 20 10.62 -2.88 9.55
C LEU A 20 10.44 -4.41 9.64
N ARG A 21 11.52 -5.13 9.95
CA ARG A 21 11.49 -6.59 10.12
C ARG A 21 11.13 -6.97 11.56
N GLY A 22 10.45 -8.10 11.72
CA GLY A 22 10.12 -8.67 13.03
C GLY A 22 8.84 -8.13 13.67
N GLU A 23 8.14 -7.21 12.99
CA GLU A 23 6.83 -6.70 13.38
C GLU A 23 5.71 -7.51 12.72
N GLU A 24 4.59 -7.69 13.41
CA GLU A 24 3.39 -8.34 12.87
C GLU A 24 2.76 -7.51 11.74
N ASP A 25 2.70 -6.18 11.95
CA ASP A 25 2.21 -5.22 10.97
C ASP A 25 3.35 -4.53 10.21
N LEU A 26 3.04 -4.04 9.01
CA LEU A 26 3.99 -3.29 8.16
C LEU A 26 4.21 -1.85 8.66
N ARG A 27 4.93 -1.70 9.76
CA ARG A 27 5.26 -0.39 10.35
C ARG A 27 6.30 0.36 9.53
N HIS A 28 6.14 1.68 9.47
CA HIS A 28 6.98 2.63 8.71
C HIS A 28 7.12 2.23 7.24
N ALA A 29 6.05 1.71 6.66
CA ALA A 29 6.06 1.24 5.29
C ALA A 29 6.19 2.38 4.28
N SER A 30 6.98 2.17 3.24
CA SER A 30 6.97 3.00 2.04
C SER A 30 6.80 2.14 0.80
N LEU A 31 5.95 2.62 -0.12
CA LEU A 31 5.77 1.99 -1.42
C LEU A 31 7.04 2.16 -2.25
N GLN A 32 7.53 1.07 -2.80
CA GLN A 32 8.70 1.07 -3.68
C GLN A 32 8.30 0.99 -5.14
N ASP A 33 7.35 0.11 -5.47
CA ASP A 33 6.94 -0.12 -6.85
C ASP A 33 5.60 -0.87 -6.93
N PHE A 34 4.98 -0.87 -8.11
CA PHE A 34 3.86 -1.74 -8.45
C PHE A 34 4.35 -2.92 -9.30
N ARG A 35 3.70 -4.07 -9.16
CA ARG A 35 3.93 -5.20 -10.07
C ARG A 35 3.10 -4.98 -11.33
N GLU A 36 3.79 -4.87 -12.47
CA GLU A 36 3.17 -4.95 -13.78
C GLU A 36 3.05 -6.44 -14.15
N GLU A 37 1.82 -6.94 -14.22
CA GLU A 37 1.49 -8.23 -14.84
C GLU A 37 1.10 -8.03 -16.30
#